data_AF-A0A8R1TQV3-F1
#
_entry.id   AF-A0A8R1TQV3-F1
#
_cell.length_a   1.000
_cell.length_b   1.000
_cell.length_c   1.000
_cell.angle_alpha   90.00
_cell.angle_beta   90.00
_cell.angle_gamma   90.00
#
_symmetry.space_group_name_H-M   'P 1'
#
loop_
_entity.id
_entity.type
_entity.pdbx_description
1 polymer ?
#
loop_
_entity_poly.entity_id
_entity_poly.type
_entity_poly.pdbx_seq_one_letter_code
_entity_poly.pdbx_strand_id
1 'polypeptide(L)'
;LADSLAQIFMLTTRDELRQQAYQMVGAKNNRDFALAVEARLNEYFESKQRKLDKRSVLQIRQEKDAARVILEHFLKMAGLPPDAVEKFSSKK
;
A
#
# COMPACT_ATOMS: atom_id res chain seq x y z
N LEU A 1 0.66 -0.14 1.09
CA LEU A 1 0.25 -1.15 0.08
C LEU A 1 -1.25 -1.07 -0.20
N ALA A 2 -2.12 -1.18 0.82
CA ALA A 2 -3.58 -1.03 0.66
C ALA A 2 -3.98 0.30 0.00
N ASP A 3 -3.51 1.41 0.56
CA ASP A 3 -3.75 2.74 0.02
C ASP A 3 -3.30 2.87 -1.43
N SER A 4 -2.16 2.30 -1.79
CA SER A 4 -1.60 2.43 -3.13
C SER A 4 -2.44 1.70 -4.17
N LEU A 5 -2.89 0.47 -3.89
CA LEU A 5 -3.75 -0.29 -4.82
C LEU A 5 -5.14 0.34 -4.94
N ALA A 6 -5.73 0.75 -3.82
CA ALA A 6 -7.01 1.47 -3.82
C ALA A 6 -6.89 2.79 -4.59
N GLN A 7 -5.81 3.55 -4.40
CA GLN A 7 -5.57 4.79 -5.13
C GLN A 7 -5.38 4.57 -6.63
N ILE A 8 -4.62 3.56 -7.06
CA ILE A 8 -4.47 3.24 -8.50
C ILE A 8 -5.83 2.97 -9.13
N PHE A 9 -6.70 2.21 -8.45
CA PHE A 9 -8.05 1.94 -8.96
C PHE A 9 -9.00 3.13 -8.84
N MET A 10 -8.89 3.98 -7.82
CA MET A 10 -9.69 5.20 -7.73
C MET A 10 -9.27 6.25 -8.77
N LEU A 11 -7.99 6.26 -9.17
CA LEU A 11 -7.44 7.16 -10.17
C LEU A 11 -7.59 6.64 -11.61
N THR A 12 -8.06 5.40 -11.79
CA THR A 12 -8.28 4.86 -13.14
C THR A 12 -9.44 5.59 -13.82
N THR A 13 -9.16 6.21 -14.96
CA THR A 13 -10.17 6.89 -15.78
C THR A 13 -11.05 5.91 -16.56
N ARG A 14 -10.68 4.62 -16.56
CA ARG A 14 -11.41 3.57 -17.27
C ARG A 14 -12.46 2.94 -16.36
N ASP A 15 -13.71 3.36 -16.54
CA ASP A 15 -14.85 2.91 -15.75
C ASP A 15 -15.06 1.39 -15.77
N GLU A 16 -14.79 0.74 -16.91
CA GLU A 16 -14.90 -0.72 -17.05
C GLU A 16 -13.98 -1.47 -16.08
N LEU A 17 -12.73 -1.04 -15.95
CA LEU A 17 -11.77 -1.64 -15.02
C LEU A 17 -12.22 -1.44 -13.57
N ARG A 18 -12.77 -0.26 -13.26
CA ARG A 18 -13.27 0.03 -11.92
C ARG A 18 -14.49 -0.84 -11.58
N GLN A 19 -15.43 -1.01 -12.50
CA GLN A 19 -16.57 -1.90 -12.29
C GLN A 19 -16.16 -3.37 -12.15
N GLN A 20 -15.23 -3.84 -12.98
CA GLN A 20 -14.70 -5.19 -12.86
C GLN A 20 -14.04 -5.41 -11.48
N ALA A 21 -13.28 -4.42 -11.00
CA ALA A 21 -12.67 -4.46 -9.68
C ALA A 21 -13.70 -4.51 -8.55
N TYR A 22 -14.77 -3.70 -8.66
CA TYR A 22 -15.89 -3.76 -7.73
C TYR A 22 -16.54 -5.14 -7.68
N GLN A 23 -16.81 -5.75 -8.84
CA GLN A 23 -17.39 -7.09 -8.92
C GLN A 23 -16.50 -8.15 -8.26
N MET A 24 -15.17 -8.09 -8.48
CA MET A 24 -14.22 -9.04 -7.88
C MET A 24 -14.19 -9.02 -6.34
N VAL A 25 -14.56 -7.90 -5.72
CA VAL A 25 -14.60 -7.76 -4.26
C VAL A 25 -16.03 -7.65 -3.72
N GLY A 26 -17.06 -7.70 -4.57
CA GLY A 26 -18.46 -7.53 -4.18
C GLY A 26 -18.82 -6.10 -3.72
N ALA A 27 -18.05 -5.10 -4.12
CA ALA A 27 -18.31 -3.70 -3.78
C ALA A 27 -19.31 -3.04 -4.74
N LYS A 28 -20.01 -2.01 -4.29
CA LYS A 28 -20.96 -1.23 -5.13
C LYS A 28 -20.44 0.16 -5.48
N ASN A 29 -19.46 0.66 -4.75
CA ASN A 29 -18.90 1.99 -4.91
C ASN A 29 -17.42 2.01 -4.46
N ASN A 30 -16.76 3.14 -4.70
CA ASN A 30 -15.33 3.34 -4.39
C ASN A 30 -15.01 3.11 -2.92
N ARG A 31 -15.89 3.56 -2.01
CA ARG A 31 -15.67 3.46 -0.57
C ARG A 31 -15.71 2.01 -0.10
N ASP A 32 -16.72 1.26 -0.56
CA ASP A 32 -16.86 -0.17 -0.27
C ASP A 32 -15.68 -0.96 -0.83
N PHE A 33 -15.22 -0.60 -2.03
CA PHE A 33 -14.05 -1.23 -2.65
C PHE A 33 -12.79 -1.02 -1.79
N ALA A 34 -12.53 0.23 -1.37
CA ALA A 34 -11.37 0.54 -0.53
C ALA A 34 -11.41 -0.25 0.79
N LEU A 35 -12.55 -0.29 1.47
CA LEU A 35 -12.74 -1.06 2.70
C LEU A 35 -12.54 -2.57 2.50
N ALA A 36 -13.04 -3.12 1.40
CA ALA A 36 -12.87 -4.54 1.08
C ALA A 36 -11.40 -4.90 0.79
N VAL A 37 -10.68 -4.02 0.08
CA VAL A 37 -9.24 -4.18 -0.18
C VAL A 37 -8.44 -4.08 1.12
N GLU A 38 -8.76 -3.11 1.98
CA GLU A 38 -8.14 -2.95 3.29
C GLU A 38 -8.35 -4.20 4.16
N ALA A 39 -9.59 -4.69 4.25
CA ALA A 39 -9.92 -5.90 5.02
C ALA A 39 -9.13 -7.13 4.54
N ARG A 40 -9.05 -7.37 3.22
CA ARG A 40 -8.26 -8.48 2.65
C ARG A 40 -6.77 -8.36 2.95
N LEU A 41 -6.22 -7.16 2.91
CA LEU A 41 -4.82 -6.93 3.22
C LEU A 41 -4.54 -7.12 4.70
N ASN A 42 -5.44 -6.66 5.58
CA ASN A 42 -5.33 -6.90 7.01
C ASN A 42 -5.40 -8.41 7.31
N GLU A 43 -6.31 -9.16 6.69
CA GLU A 43 -6.38 -10.62 6.83
C GLU A 43 -5.10 -11.32 6.33
N TYR A 44 -4.54 -10.86 5.20
CA TYR A 44 -3.26 -11.33 4.71
C TYR A 44 -2.13 -11.07 5.71
N PHE A 45 -2.06 -9.85 6.28
CA PHE A 45 -1.04 -9.50 7.24
C PHE A 45 -1.23 -10.23 8.57
N GLU A 46 -2.44 -10.37 9.09
CA GLU A 46 -2.71 -11.12 10.32
C GLU A 46 -2.36 -12.60 10.18
N SER A 47 -2.77 -13.23 9.07
CA SER A 47 -2.48 -14.65 8.82
C SER A 47 -0.97 -14.92 8.66
N LYS A 48 -0.22 -13.95 8.14
CA LYS A 48 1.25 -14.02 8.02
C LYS A 48 1.97 -13.67 9.32
N GLN A 49 1.54 -12.62 10.03
CA GLN A 49 2.12 -12.18 11.31
C GLN A 49 1.95 -13.24 12.38
N ARG A 50 0.76 -13.86 12.50
CA ARG A 50 0.55 -14.91 13.51
C ARG A 50 1.38 -16.16 13.25
N LYS A 51 1.71 -16.47 11.99
CA LYS A 51 2.41 -17.72 11.69
C LYS A 51 3.92 -17.64 11.82
N LEU A 52 4.61 -16.63 11.29
CA LEU A 52 6.06 -16.81 11.08
C LEU A 52 6.88 -15.53 11.01
N ASP A 53 6.53 -14.43 11.68
CA ASP A 53 7.54 -13.39 11.85
C ASP A 53 8.52 -13.75 12.97
N LYS A 54 9.40 -14.72 12.67
CA LYS A 54 10.54 -15.11 13.52
C LYS A 54 11.62 -14.04 13.53
N ARG A 55 11.48 -12.97 12.73
CA ARG A 55 12.51 -11.96 12.61
C ARG A 55 12.55 -11.15 13.89
N SER A 56 13.77 -10.90 14.36
CA SER A 56 13.95 -10.04 15.52
C SER A 56 13.47 -8.62 15.20
N VAL A 57 13.12 -7.85 16.22
CA VAL A 57 12.78 -6.41 16.06
C VAL A 57 13.87 -5.66 15.30
N LEU A 58 15.14 -6.07 15.44
CA LEU A 58 16.27 -5.48 14.71
C LEU A 58 16.19 -5.75 13.21
N GLN A 59 15.87 -6.98 12.80
CA GLN A 59 15.69 -7.33 11.38
C GLN A 59 14.53 -6.57 10.76
N ILE A 60 13.41 -6.45 11.48
CA ILE A 60 12.25 -5.67 11.03
C ILE A 60 12.65 -4.19 10.82
N ARG A 61 13.45 -3.61 11.72
CA ARG A 61 13.95 -2.23 11.56
C ARG A 61 14.86 -2.10 10.34
N GLN A 62 15.81 -3.01 10.15
CA GLN A 62 16.72 -2.99 9.00
C GLN A 62 15.96 -3.08 7.68
N GLU A 63 14.96 -3.97 7.58
CA GLU A 63 14.12 -4.06 6.40
C GLU A 63 13.30 -2.79 6.16
N LYS A 64 12.74 -2.19 7.23
CA LYS A 64 12.01 -0.92 7.14
C LYS A 64 12.92 0.19 6.59
N ASP A 65 14.15 0.26 7.08
CA ASP A 65 15.12 1.27 6.65
C ASP A 65 15.54 1.04 5.18
N ALA A 66 15.77 -0.21 4.77
CA ALA A 66 16.05 -0.55 3.38
C ALA A 66 14.88 -0.21 2.44
N ALA A 67 13.64 -0.59 2.83
CA ALA A 67 12.44 -0.26 2.06
C ALA A 67 12.25 1.25 1.93
N ARG A 68 12.56 2.02 2.97
CA ARG A 68 12.51 3.49 2.94
C ARG A 68 13.49 4.07 1.92
N VAL A 69 14.74 3.60 1.88
CA VAL A 69 15.74 4.06 0.89
C VAL A 69 15.26 3.79 -0.54
N ILE A 70 14.72 2.59 -0.79
CA ILE A 70 14.18 2.21 -2.10
C ILE A 70 13.00 3.12 -2.48
N LEU A 71 12.06 3.32 -1.56
CA LEU A 71 10.88 4.16 -1.80
C LEU A 71 11.28 5.61 -2.08
N GLU A 72 12.23 6.16 -1.31
CA GLU A 72 12.76 7.51 -1.52
C GLU A 72 13.36 7.67 -2.92
N HIS A 73 14.14 6.68 -3.37
CA HIS A 73 14.68 6.66 -4.72
C HIS A 73 13.57 6.66 -5.79
N PHE A 74 12.54 5.81 -5.63
CA PHE A 74 11.41 5.77 -6.56
C PHE A 74 10.65 7.10 -6.60
N LEU A 75 10.39 7.73 -5.46
CA LEU A 75 9.68 9.01 -5.41
C LEU A 75 10.49 10.13 -6.08
N LYS A 76 11.82 10.14 -5.90
CA LYS A 76 12.71 11.06 -6.62
C LYS A 76 12.67 10.81 -8.13
N MET A 77 12.73 9.56 -8.56
CA MET A 77 12.65 9.18 -9.97
C MET A 77 11.30 9.49 -10.62
N ALA A 78 10.21 9.45 -9.84
CA ALA A 78 8.88 9.84 -10.29
C ALA A 78 8.70 11.37 -10.40
N GLY A 79 9.71 12.16 -10.06
CA GLY A 79 9.66 13.62 -10.15
C GLY A 79 8.81 14.28 -9.08
N LEU A 80 8.56 13.60 -7.94
CA LEU A 80 7.87 14.25 -6.83
C LEU A 80 8.74 15.37 -6.25
N PRO A 81 8.12 16.47 -5.81
CA PRO A 81 8.86 17.57 -5.22
C PRO A 81 9.53 17.11 -3.91
N PRO A 82 10.73 17.65 -3.58
CA PRO A 82 11.54 17.14 -2.47
C PRO A 82 10.82 17.13 -1.12
N ASP A 83 9.93 18.07 -0.88
CA ASP A 83 9.13 18.18 0.34
C ASP A 83 8.16 17.00 0.51
N ALA A 84 7.57 16.52 -0.59
CA ALA A 84 6.72 15.33 -0.58
C ALA A 84 7.53 14.08 -0.27
N VAL A 85 8.75 13.99 -0.82
CA VAL A 85 9.68 12.88 -0.53
C VAL A 85 10.13 12.92 0.93
N GLU A 86 10.49 14.09 1.44
CA GLU A 86 11.00 14.27 2.79
C GLU A 86 9.93 13.96 3.86
N LYS A 87 8.66 14.27 3.61
CA LYS A 87 7.55 13.86 4.49
C LYS A 87 7.45 12.34 4.65
N PHE A 88 7.80 11.57 3.62
CA PHE A 88 7.86 10.11 3.70
C PHE A 88 9.10 9.64 4.48
N SER A 89 10.24 10.28 4.25
CA SER A 89 11.49 9.94 4.94
C SER A 89 11.44 10.33 6.43
N SER A 90 10.85 11.46 6.81
CA SER A 90 11.01 12.03 8.15
C SER A 90 10.14 11.41 9.25
N LYS A 91 9.29 10.41 8.97
CA LYS A 91 8.62 9.64 10.04
C LYS A 91 9.62 8.71 10.73
N LYS A 92 10.32 9.26 11.75
CA LYS A 92 11.05 8.48 12.76
C LYS A 92 10.12 7.51 13.48
#